data_AF-A0A4P7XLK9-F1
#
_entry.id   AF-A0A4P7XLK9-F1
#
_cell.length_a   1.000
_cell.length_b   1.000
_cell.length_c   1.000
_cell.angle_alpha   90.00
_cell.angle_beta   90.00
_cell.angle_gamma   90.00
#
_symmetry.space_group_name_H-M   'P 1'
#
loop_
_entity.id
_entity.type
_entity.pdbx_description
1 polymer ?
#
loop_
_entity_poly.entity_id
_entity_poly.type
_entity_poly.pdbx_seq_one_letter_code
_entity_poly.pdbx_strand_id
1 'polypeptide(L)' 'MVRRETKTGANAGQPFWGCSTFPKCRGIIKVNA' A
#
# COMPACT_ATOMS: atom_id res chain seq x y z
N MET A 1 6.69 5.53 -6.71
CA MET A 1 5.70 4.69 -6.01
C MET A 1 6.24 3.28 -5.95
N VAL A 2 5.98 2.53 -4.87
CA VAL A 2 6.54 1.18 -4.64
C VAL A 2 5.40 0.24 -4.27
N ARG A 3 5.34 -0.92 -4.93
CA ARG A 3 4.33 -1.95 -4.63
C ARG A 3 4.65 -2.59 -3.30
N ARG A 4 3.69 -2.56 -2.38
CA ARG A 4 3.77 -3.15 -1.04
C ARG A 4 2.52 -3.98 -0.82
N GLU A 5 2.56 -4.87 0.16
CA GLU A 5 1.43 -5.71 0.54
C GLU A 5 0.94 -5.31 1.92
N THR A 6 -0.37 -5.23 2.11
CA THR A 6 -0.97 -4.97 3.42
C THR A 6 -0.77 -6.19 4.31
N LYS A 7 -0.09 -6.00 5.44
CA LYS A 7 0.19 -7.08 6.39
C LYS A 7 -0.95 -7.31 7.40
N THR A 8 -1.84 -6.33 7.56
CA THR A 8 -2.87 -6.32 8.61
C THR A 8 -4.18 -5.68 8.14
N GLY A 9 -5.28 -6.03 8.80
CA GLY A 9 -6.63 -5.50 8.54
C GLY A 9 -7.42 -6.27 7.48
N ALA A 10 -8.61 -5.76 7.12
CA ALA A 10 -9.54 -6.41 6.18
C ALA A 10 -8.95 -6.59 4.76
N ASN A 11 -7.92 -5.83 4.41
CA ASN A 11 -7.21 -5.95 3.13
C ASN A 11 -5.88 -6.70 3.27
N ALA A 12 -5.62 -7.42 4.37
CA ALA A 12 -4.39 -8.18 4.53
C ALA A 12 -4.17 -9.14 3.34
N GLY A 13 -2.95 -9.15 2.78
CA GLY A 13 -2.63 -9.90 1.58
C GLY A 13 -2.82 -9.13 0.26
N GLN A 14 -3.47 -7.97 0.27
CA GLN A 14 -3.68 -7.20 -0.95
C GLN A 14 -2.49 -6.30 -1.30
N PRO A 15 -2.08 -6.24 -2.58
CA PRO A 15 -1.06 -5.30 -3.01
C PRO A 15 -1.62 -3.88 -3.08
N PHE A 16 -0.82 -2.91 -2.66
CA PHE A 16 -1.07 -1.49 -2.83
C PHE A 16 0.19 -0.77 -3.32
N TRP A 17 0.03 0.33 -4.04
CA TRP A 17 1.14 1.21 -4.38
C TRP A 17 1.30 2.25 -3.28
N GLY A 18 2.42 2.21 -2.58
CA GLY A 18 2.78 3.22 -1.59
C GLY A 18 3.73 4.27 -2.15
N CYS A 19 3.78 5.44 -1.51
CA CYS A 19 4.84 6.41 -1.78
C CYS A 19 6.23 5.81 -1.48
N SER A 20 7.26 6.24 -2.21
CA SER A 20 8.63 5.77 -2.03
C SER A 20 9.16 6.08 -0.60
N THR A 21 8.66 7.14 0.04
CA THR A 21 9.03 7.55 1.40
C THR A 21 8.09 7.02 2.50
N PHE A 22 7.24 6.03 2.21
CA PHE A 22 6.39 5.41 3.24
C PHE A 22 7.26 4.77 4.35
N PRO A 23 6.98 5.02 5.65
CA PRO A 23 5.72 5.53 6.22
C PRO A 23 5.61 7.05 6.41
N LYS A 24 6.65 7.84 6.07
CA LYS A 24 6.60 9.31 6.19
C LYS A 24 5.55 9.93 5.25
N CYS A 25 5.39 9.38 4.04
CA CYS A 25 4.28 9.70 3.15
C CYS A 25 3.33 8.50 3.06
N ARG A 26 2.09 8.70 3.52
CA ARG A 26 1.01 7.68 3.56
C ARG A 26 0.11 7.70 2.32
N GLY A 27 0.54 8.35 1.24
CA GLY A 27 -0.14 8.25 -0.05
C GLY A 27 -0.12 6.80 -0.54
N ILE A 28 -1.30 6.20 -0.66
CA ILE A 28 -1.50 4.85 -1.16
C ILE A 28 -2.50 4.85 -2.31
N ILE A 29 -2.26 4.01 -3.30
CA ILE A 29 -3.17 3.75 -4.42
C ILE A 29 -3.50 2.26 -4.40
N LYS A 30 -4.79 1.92 -4.41
CA LYS A 30 -5.23 0.53 -4.49
C LYS A 30 -4.87 -0.04 -5.86
N VAL A 31 -4.34 -1.27 -5.89
CA VAL A 31 -3.86 -1.89 -7.15
C VAL A 31 -5.01 -2.40 -8.02
N ASN A 32 -6.26 -2.46 -7.53
CA ASN A 32 -7.42 -2.69 -8.38
C ASN A 32 -8.70 -2.12 -7.72
N ALA A 33 -9.65 -1.67 -8.54
CA ALA A 33 -11.01 -1.36 -8.14
C ALA A 33 -11.84 -2.64 -7.97
#